data_AF-A0AAP0JL12-F1
#
_entry.id   AF-A0AAP0JL12-F1
#
_cell.length_a   1.000
_cell.length_b   1.000
_cell.length_c   1.000
_cell.angle_alpha   90.00
_cell.angle_beta   90.00
_cell.angle_gamma   90.00
#
_symmetry.space_group_name_H-M   'P 1'
#
loop_
_entity.id
_entity.type
_entity.pdbx_description
1 polymer ?
#
loop_
_entity_poly.entity_id
_entity_poly.type
_entity_poly.pdbx_seq_one_letter_code
_entity_poly.pdbx_strand_id
1 'polypeptide(L)' 'MDIHFVREKVARRQVRVLHVPSRYQIADIFTKGLPQVLFEDFRDSLHICKPPVSTAGVC' A
#
# COMPACT_ATOMS: atom_id res chain seq x y z
N MET A 1 -7.73 -12.31 22.15
CA MET A 1 -7.48 -11.97 20.72
C MET A 1 -7.44 -13.27 19.94
N ASP A 2 -8.30 -13.41 18.95
CA ASP A 2 -8.36 -14.60 18.11
C ASP A 2 -7.22 -14.57 17.09
N ILE A 3 -6.09 -15.15 17.47
CA ILE A 3 -4.86 -15.22 16.66
C ILE A 3 -4.95 -16.28 15.55
N HIS A 4 -6.12 -16.91 15.36
CA HIS A 4 -6.28 -18.06 14.45
C HIS A 4 -7.29 -17.84 13.34
N PHE A 5 -8.11 -16.78 13.43
CA PHE A 5 -9.12 -16.43 12.43
C PHE A 5 -8.67 -16.63 10.97
N VAL A 6 -7.55 -16.03 10.55
CA VAL A 6 -7.06 -16.16 9.16
C VAL A 6 -6.64 -17.59 8.82
N ARG A 7 -5.92 -18.27 9.72
CA ARG A 7 -5.44 -19.65 9.51
C ARG A 7 -6.61 -20.62 9.35
N GLU A 8 -7.65 -20.47 10.17
CA GLU A 8 -8.86 -21.29 10.09
C GLU A 8 -9.62 -21.09 8.78
N LYS A 9 -9.73 -19.84 8.30
CA LYS A 9 -10.34 -19.53 7.00
C LYS A 9 -9.58 -20.16 5.84
N VAL A 10 -8.25 -20.18 5.91
CA VAL A 10 -7.41 -20.87 4.91
C VAL A 10 -7.60 -22.38 4.97
N ALA A 11 -7.58 -22.98 6.16
CA ALA A 11 -7.78 -24.42 6.34
C ALA A 11 -9.15 -24.88 5.81
N ARG A 12 -10.20 -24.06 6.02
CA ARG A 12 -11.55 -24.29 5.51
C ARG A 12 -11.69 -23.95 4.01
N ARG A 13 -10.61 -23.59 3.32
CA ARG A 13 -10.58 -23.17 1.90
C ARG A 13 -11.49 -21.98 1.58
N GLN A 14 -11.87 -21.19 2.57
CA GLN A 14 -12.68 -19.98 2.41
C GLN A 14 -11.83 -18.80 1.91
N VAL A 15 -10.52 -18.83 2.19
CA VAL A 15 -9.54 -17.85 1.73
C VAL A 15 -8.35 -18.59 1.14
N ARG A 16 -7.75 -18.02 0.10
CA ARG A 16 -6.50 -18.51 -0.51
C ARG A 16 -5.39 -17.50 -0.26
N VAL A 17 -4.21 -18.00 0.12
CA VAL A 17 -3.02 -17.16 0.27
C VAL A 17 -2.29 -17.12 -1.06
N LEU A 18 -2.01 -15.92 -1.56
CA LEU A 18 -1.21 -15.68 -2.75
C LEU A 18 -0.08 -14.73 -2.39
N HIS A 19 1.13 -15.04 -2.85
CA HIS A 19 2.26 -14.16 -2.70
C HIS A 19 2.15 -12.99 -3.68
N VAL A 20 2.27 -11.77 -3.16
CA VAL A 20 2.37 -10.55 -3.96
C VAL A 20 3.78 -9.99 -3.75
N PRO A 21 4.58 -9.79 -4.81
CA PRO A 21 5.89 -9.17 -4.67
C PRO A 21 5.76 -7.79 -4.02
N SER A 22 6.71 -7.40 -3.17
CA SER A 22 6.59 -6.19 -2.34
C SER A 22 6.29 -4.92 -3.15
N ARG A 23 6.84 -4.78 -4.37
CA ARG A 23 6.56 -3.63 -5.25
C ARG A 23 5.08 -3.48 -5.65
N TYR A 24 4.29 -4.55 -5.54
CA TYR A 24 2.87 -4.56 -5.88
C TYR A 24 1.96 -4.68 -4.66
N GLN A 25 2.54 -4.73 -3.45
CA GLN A 25 1.80 -4.90 -2.21
C GLN A 25 1.35 -3.52 -1.65
N ILE A 26 0.35 -2.90 -2.29
CA ILE A 26 -0.11 -1.53 -1.97
C ILE A 26 -0.44 -1.32 -0.49
N ALA A 27 -0.93 -2.35 0.21
CA ALA A 27 -1.26 -2.27 1.65
C ALA A 27 -0.07 -1.83 2.53
N ASP A 28 1.16 -2.02 2.04
CA ASP A 28 2.37 -1.62 2.75
C ASP A 28 2.45 -0.10 2.98
N ILE A 29 1.89 0.73 2.08
CA ILE A 29 1.89 2.20 2.24
C ILE A 29 1.11 2.65 3.48
N PHE A 30 0.12 1.87 3.91
CA PHE A 30 -0.76 2.20 5.04
C PHE A 30 -0.27 1.63 6.37
N THR A 31 0.70 0.71 6.35
CA THR A 31 1.05 -0.10 7.52
C THR A 31 2.53 -0.07 7.88
N LYS A 32 3.40 0.45 7.00
CA LYS A 32 4.86 0.44 7.18
C LYS A 32 5.47 1.82 6.91
N GLY A 33 6.62 2.07 7.52
CA GLY A 33 7.52 3.14 7.09
C GLY A 33 8.32 2.67 5.87
N LEU A 34 8.06 3.26 4.70
CA LEU A 34 8.66 2.83 3.44
C LEU A 34 9.84 3.72 3.02
N PRO A 35 10.84 3.16 2.31
CA PRO A 35 11.80 3.98 1.57
C PRO A 35 11.09 4.89 0.58
N GLN A 36 11.58 6.12 0.41
CA GLN A 36 10.94 7.15 -0.41
C GLN A 36 10.57 6.67 -1.82
N VAL A 37 11.45 5.91 -2.48
CA VAL A 37 11.19 5.39 -3.84
C VAL A 37 9.94 4.51 -3.86
N LEU A 38 9.80 3.57 -2.92
CA LEU A 38 8.62 2.70 -2.84
C LEU A 38 7.36 3.47 -2.43
N PHE A 39 7.51 4.49 -1.60
CA PHE A 39 6.40 5.36 -1.24
C PHE A 39 5.86 6.12 -2.45
N GLU A 40 6.74 6.71 -3.26
CA GLU A 40 6.35 7.42 -4.48
C GLU A 40 5.72 6.46 -5.51
N ASP A 41 6.29 5.27 -5.71
CA ASP A 41 5.72 4.24 -6.60
C ASP A 41 4.29 3.86 -6.20
N PHE A 42 4.04 3.66 -4.90
CA PHE A 42 2.69 3.36 -4.41
C PHE A 42 1.75 4.56 -4.48
N ARG A 43 2.26 5.78 -4.22
CA ARG A 43 1.47 7.00 -4.31
C ARG A 43 0.98 7.22 -5.74
N ASP A 44 1.84 7.00 -6.73
CA ASP A 44 1.51 7.10 -8.15
C ASP A 44 0.52 5.99 -8.55
N SER A 45 0.69 4.76 -8.02
CA SER A 45 -0.27 3.65 -8.22
C SER A 45 -1.67 3.96 -7.67
N LEU A 46 -1.76 4.82 -6.65
CA LEU A 46 -3.02 5.31 -6.08
C LEU A 46 -3.56 6.57 -6.79
N HIS A 47 -2.91 7.02 -7.87
CA HIS A 47 -3.23 8.25 -8.61
C HIS A 47 -3.22 9.51 -7.73
N ILE A 48 -2.37 9.54 -6.70
CA ILE A 48 -2.22 10.70 -5.83
C ILE A 48 -1.17 11.63 -6.46
N CYS A 49 -1.67 12.64 -7.18
CA CYS A 49 -0.83 13.65 -7.82
C CYS A 49 -0.22 14.62 -6.81
N LYS A 50 0.97 15.15 -7.11
CA LYS A 50 1.48 16.33 -6.40
C LYS A 50 0.51 17.49 -6.61
N PRO A 51 0.24 18.30 -5.58
CA PRO A 51 -0.53 19.51 -5.76
C PRO A 51 0.14 20.41 -6.82
N PRO A 52 -0.63 21.15 -7.63
CA PRO A 52 -0.07 22.08 -8.59
C PRO A 52 0.87 23.05 -7.87
N VAL A 53 2.04 23.28 -8.45
CA VAL A 53 3.02 24.21 -7.90
C VAL A 53 2.38 25.60 -7.86
N SER A 54 2.20 26.15 -6.67
CA SER A 54 1.83 27.56 -6.51
C SER A 54 3.04 28.39 -6.89
N THR A 55 3.12 28.80 -8.16
CA THR A 55 3.97 29.93 -8.53
C THR A 55 3.34 31.16 -7.91
N ALA A 56 3.78 31.52 -6.70
CA ALA A 56 3.53 32.84 -6.16
C ALA A 56 4.09 33.84 -7.16
N GLY A 57 3.19 34.58 -7.83
CA GLY A 57 3.55 35.62 -8.77
C GLY A 57 4.47 36.62 -8.08
N VAL A 58 5.63 36.86 -8.67
CA VAL A 58 6.52 37.95 -8.28
C VAL A 58 5.78 39.25 -8.63
N CYS A 59 5.39 40.00 -7.60
CA CYS A 59 5.08 41.43 -7.71
C CYS A 59 6.30 42.20 -7.23
#